data_AF-A0AAV8YX78-F1
#
_entry.id   AF-A0AAV8YX78-F1
#
_cell.length_a   1.000
_cell.length_b   1.000
_cell.length_c   1.000
_cell.angle_alpha   90.00
_cell.angle_beta   90.00
_cell.angle_gamma   90.00
#
_symmetry.space_group_name_H-M   'P 1'
#
loop_
_entity.id
_entity.type
_entity.pdbx_description
1 polymer ?
#
loop_
_entity_poly.entity_id
_entity_poly.type
_entity_poly.pdbx_seq_one_letter_code
_entity_poly.pdbx_strand_id
1 'polypeptide(L)'
;MAFFVHASFLPLTGDEEDVMYALMIIRKRCGRWSNLLCCLYYFCMLCFAYGTVLVVIYCAYIIFHLKFQFYLVNEHLDALSEDYTVDGEIQSDEEYQECVYNRIVVCVRQHVNIKLVAHLFSHITKVPLVVMTIVCSSVFVASAFFIISEISPDSNFRMCFASLTCATLLASLCTWGEMLAEESTKLHYICITSPWTHWNKRNRQALLLLMIGCAQPLKITFYSLLDLNYSFILF
;
A
#
# COMPACT_ATOMS: atom_id res chain seq x y z
N MET A 1 -9.10 -4.31 -11.58
CA MET A 1 -10.38 -4.23 -10.84
C MET A 1 -11.02 -2.84 -10.91
N ALA A 2 -10.35 -1.73 -10.55
CA ALA A 2 -10.97 -0.39 -10.57
C ALA A 2 -11.53 0.06 -11.95
N PHE A 3 -10.90 -0.32 -13.07
CA PHE A 3 -11.43 -0.05 -14.42
C PHE A 3 -12.81 -0.69 -14.65
N PHE A 4 -13.05 -1.89 -14.09
CA PHE A 4 -14.33 -2.59 -14.27
C PHE A 4 -15.49 -1.94 -13.51
N VAL A 5 -15.22 -1.24 -12.40
CA VAL A 5 -16.24 -0.46 -11.67
C VAL A 5 -16.70 0.71 -12.54
N HIS A 6 -15.76 1.48 -13.08
CA HIS A 6 -16.10 2.60 -13.93
C HIS A 6 -16.72 2.16 -15.27
N ALA A 7 -16.33 0.99 -15.78
CA ALA A 7 -16.98 0.38 -16.95
C ALA A 7 -18.41 -0.11 -16.65
N SER A 8 -18.68 -0.60 -15.43
CA SER A 8 -20.05 -0.99 -15.02
C SER A 8 -20.95 0.22 -14.76
N PHE A 9 -20.38 1.42 -14.61
CA PHE A 9 -21.10 2.70 -14.57
C PHE A 9 -21.32 3.34 -15.94
N LEU A 10 -20.91 2.70 -17.04
CA LEU A 10 -21.19 3.19 -18.40
C LEU A 10 -22.66 2.99 -18.82
N PRO A 11 -23.14 3.83 -19.77
CA PRO A 11 -24.10 3.61 -20.86
C PRO A 11 -25.15 2.51 -20.95
N LEU A 12 -24.98 1.35 -20.32
CA LEU A 12 -25.33 0.10 -20.98
C LEU A 12 -26.78 -0.36 -20.74
N THR A 13 -27.40 0.03 -19.64
CA THR A 13 -28.75 -0.45 -19.26
C THR A 13 -29.85 0.59 -19.31
N GLY A 14 -29.55 1.88 -19.47
CA GLY A 14 -30.56 2.95 -19.59
C GLY A 14 -31.10 3.51 -18.27
N ASP A 15 -30.91 2.85 -17.13
CA ASP A 15 -31.42 3.27 -15.80
C ASP A 15 -30.52 4.30 -15.08
N GLU A 16 -29.79 5.08 -15.84
CA GLU A 16 -28.71 5.93 -15.30
C GLU A 16 -29.24 7.15 -14.55
N GLU A 17 -30.46 7.59 -14.86
CA GLU A 17 -31.11 8.70 -14.18
C GLU A 17 -31.49 8.36 -12.73
N ASP A 18 -31.82 7.10 -12.47
CA ASP A 18 -32.20 6.63 -11.12
C ASP A 18 -30.98 6.40 -10.22
N VAL A 19 -29.85 6.08 -10.82
CA VAL A 19 -28.60 5.76 -10.10
C VAL A 19 -27.71 7.00 -9.93
N MET A 20 -27.61 7.86 -10.95
CA MET A 20 -26.72 9.01 -10.94
C MET A 20 -27.50 10.32 -10.87
N TYR A 21 -27.68 10.82 -9.65
CA TYR A 21 -28.37 12.08 -9.38
C TYR A 21 -27.84 13.27 -10.21
N ALA A 22 -26.54 13.28 -10.51
CA ALA A 22 -25.92 14.30 -11.36
C ALA A 22 -26.49 14.30 -12.79
N LEU A 23 -26.69 13.12 -13.40
CA LEU A 23 -27.24 13.00 -14.75
C LEU A 23 -28.71 13.44 -14.78
N MET A 24 -29.49 13.06 -13.76
CA MET A 24 -30.88 13.50 -13.61
C MET A 24 -30.98 15.03 -13.56
N ILE A 25 -30.13 15.70 -12.77
CA ILE A 25 -30.12 17.17 -12.69
C ILE A 25 -29.74 17.78 -14.04
N ILE A 26 -28.71 17.27 -14.70
CA ILE A 26 -28.22 17.80 -15.98
C ILE A 26 -29.32 17.71 -17.05
N ARG A 27 -29.97 16.55 -17.17
CA ARG A 27 -31.07 16.36 -18.12
C ARG A 27 -32.28 17.25 -17.79
N LYS A 28 -32.68 17.32 -16.53
CA LYS A 28 -33.85 18.11 -16.11
C LYS A 28 -33.65 19.62 -16.24
N ARG A 29 -32.43 20.13 -16.03
CA ARG A 29 -32.17 21.57 -15.91
C ARG A 29 -31.54 22.20 -17.16
N CYS A 30 -30.78 21.45 -17.95
CA CYS A 30 -29.96 22.03 -19.02
C CYS A 30 -30.53 21.88 -20.44
N GLY A 31 -31.71 21.26 -20.61
CA GLY A 31 -32.44 21.22 -21.89
C GLY A 31 -31.54 20.80 -23.07
N ARG A 32 -31.33 21.70 -24.04
CA ARG A 32 -30.51 21.45 -25.26
C ARG A 32 -29.03 21.19 -24.98
N TRP A 33 -28.48 21.67 -23.87
CA TRP A 33 -27.06 21.45 -23.49
C TRP A 33 -26.84 20.19 -22.67
N SER A 34 -27.92 19.51 -22.26
CA SER A 34 -27.84 18.31 -21.41
C SER A 34 -26.96 17.23 -22.02
N ASN A 35 -27.10 16.95 -23.32
CA ASN A 35 -26.29 15.93 -24.00
C ASN A 35 -24.78 16.22 -23.97
N LEU A 36 -24.40 17.48 -24.16
CA LEU A 36 -22.99 17.89 -24.12
C LEU A 36 -22.43 17.79 -22.69
N LEU A 37 -23.18 18.22 -21.69
CA LEU A 37 -22.79 18.12 -20.28
C LEU A 37 -22.72 16.67 -19.80
N CYS A 38 -23.64 15.80 -20.22
CA CYS A 38 -23.57 14.37 -19.93
C CYS A 38 -22.33 13.75 -20.57
N CYS A 39 -22.04 14.05 -21.84
CA CYS A 39 -20.84 13.56 -22.51
C CYS A 39 -19.56 13.98 -21.78
N LEU A 40 -19.47 15.26 -21.38
CA LEU A 40 -18.35 15.77 -20.59
C LEU A 40 -18.24 15.05 -19.24
N TYR A 41 -19.35 14.83 -18.55
CA TYR A 41 -19.39 14.12 -17.28
C TYR A 41 -18.85 12.68 -17.40
N TYR A 42 -19.31 11.92 -18.40
CA TYR A 42 -18.79 10.56 -18.65
C TYR A 42 -17.30 10.56 -19.00
N PHE A 43 -16.86 11.53 -19.81
CA PHE A 43 -15.44 11.68 -20.13
C PHE A 43 -14.60 11.96 -18.87
N CYS A 44 -15.04 12.89 -18.02
CA CYS A 44 -14.38 13.17 -16.75
C CYS A 44 -14.34 11.94 -15.83
N MET A 45 -15.41 11.17 -15.76
CA MET A 45 -15.46 9.92 -14.99
C MET A 45 -14.48 8.87 -15.53
N LEU A 46 -14.35 8.74 -16.86
CA LEU A 46 -13.35 7.85 -17.48
C LEU A 46 -11.91 8.31 -17.20
N CYS A 47 -11.63 9.62 -17.27
CA CYS A 47 -10.32 10.16 -16.93
C CYS A 47 -9.99 9.91 -15.45
N PHE A 48 -10.96 10.11 -14.55
CA PHE A 48 -10.80 9.85 -13.13
C PHE A 48 -10.55 8.36 -12.84
N ALA A 49 -11.29 7.48 -13.51
CA ALA A 49 -11.12 6.04 -13.45
C ALA A 49 -9.70 5.61 -13.84
N TYR A 50 -9.22 6.14 -14.96
CA TYR A 50 -7.90 5.86 -15.48
C TYR A 50 -6.81 6.37 -14.52
N GLY A 51 -6.92 7.61 -14.04
CA GLY A 51 -6.01 8.18 -13.06
C GLY A 51 -5.95 7.36 -11.77
N THR A 52 -7.11 6.92 -11.27
CA THR A 52 -7.22 6.03 -10.11
C THR A 52 -6.47 4.72 -10.31
N VAL A 53 -6.67 4.05 -11.45
CA VAL A 53 -5.97 2.79 -11.77
C VAL A 53 -4.46 3.00 -11.79
N LEU A 54 -3.98 4.08 -12.42
CA LEU A 54 -2.56 4.40 -12.46
C LEU A 54 -1.98 4.61 -11.05
N VAL A 55 -2.66 5.39 -10.19
CA VAL A 55 -2.22 5.61 -8.81
C VAL A 55 -2.10 4.29 -8.05
N VAL A 56 -3.09 3.41 -8.17
CA VAL A 56 -3.07 2.09 -7.51
C VAL A 56 -1.90 1.24 -8.02
N ILE A 57 -1.64 1.23 -9.34
CA ILE A 57 -0.50 0.50 -9.93
C ILE A 57 0.83 1.06 -9.42
N TYR A 58 1.00 2.38 -9.38
CA TYR A 58 2.22 3.01 -8.87
C TYR A 58 2.42 2.73 -7.38
N CYS A 59 1.35 2.77 -6.58
CA CYS A 59 1.41 2.40 -5.16
C CYS A 59 1.86 0.95 -4.99
N ALA A 60 1.24 0.02 -5.71
CA ALA A 60 1.63 -1.38 -5.67
C ALA A 60 3.10 -1.56 -6.07
N TYR A 61 3.53 -0.93 -7.17
CA TYR A 61 4.92 -1.01 -7.64
C TYR A 61 5.92 -0.51 -6.58
N ILE A 62 5.67 0.65 -5.95
CA ILE A 62 6.55 1.20 -4.93
C ILE A 62 6.60 0.28 -3.70
N ILE A 63 5.46 -0.25 -3.26
CA ILE A 63 5.41 -1.16 -2.10
C ILE A 63 6.16 -2.47 -2.41
N PHE A 64 5.96 -3.07 -3.59
CA PHE A 64 6.71 -4.24 -4.01
C PHE A 64 8.21 -3.96 -4.09
N HIS A 65 8.60 -2.79 -4.61
CA HIS A 65 10.00 -2.40 -4.66
C HIS A 65 10.59 -2.23 -3.24
N LEU A 66 9.88 -1.56 -2.33
CA LEU A 66 10.31 -1.43 -0.93
C LEU A 66 10.43 -2.80 -0.25
N LYS A 67 9.46 -3.69 -0.47
CA LYS A 67 9.49 -5.07 0.02
C LYS A 67 10.74 -5.81 -0.46
N PHE A 68 11.03 -5.72 -1.76
CA PHE A 68 12.20 -6.36 -2.34
C PHE A 68 13.51 -5.80 -1.76
N GLN A 69 13.57 -4.49 -1.51
CA GLN A 69 14.74 -3.88 -0.86
C GLN A 69 14.91 -4.38 0.59
N PHE A 70 13.82 -4.50 1.37
CA PHE A 70 13.89 -5.11 2.70
C PHE A 70 14.34 -6.57 2.64
N TYR A 71 13.82 -7.35 1.69
CA TYR A 71 14.21 -8.74 1.48
C TYR A 71 15.72 -8.87 1.23
N LEU A 72 16.30 -8.04 0.35
CA LEU A 72 17.74 -8.05 0.08
C LEU A 72 18.57 -7.71 1.32
N VAL A 73 18.14 -6.74 2.13
CA VAL A 73 18.85 -6.38 3.37
C VAL A 73 18.78 -7.55 4.37
N ASN A 74 17.61 -8.20 4.49
CA ASN A 74 17.42 -9.36 5.34
C ASN A 74 18.36 -10.51 4.91
N GLU A 75 18.41 -10.83 3.62
CA GLU A 75 19.28 -11.88 3.08
C GLU A 75 20.77 -11.59 3.31
N HIS A 76 21.19 -10.34 3.14
CA HIS A 76 22.58 -9.94 3.43
C HIS A 76 22.95 -10.07 4.91
N LEU A 77 22.01 -9.81 5.83
CA LEU A 77 22.22 -9.96 7.27
C LEU A 77 22.14 -11.42 7.73
N ASP A 78 21.24 -12.21 7.14
CA ASP A 78 21.16 -13.65 7.43
C ASP A 78 22.44 -14.36 6.97
N ALA A 79 22.96 -14.05 5.78
CA ALA A 79 24.24 -14.58 5.30
C ALA A 79 25.42 -14.25 6.24
N LEU A 80 25.42 -13.05 6.84
CA LEU A 80 26.42 -12.67 7.87
C LEU A 80 26.33 -13.56 9.13
N SER A 81 25.14 -14.06 9.46
CA SER A 81 24.92 -14.95 10.59
C SER A 81 25.29 -16.40 10.28
N GLU A 82 25.13 -16.84 9.03
CA GLU A 82 25.52 -18.19 8.58
C GLU A 82 27.04 -18.32 8.43
N ASP A 83 27.72 -17.30 7.88
CA ASP A 83 29.18 -17.23 7.76
C ASP A 83 29.88 -17.45 9.12
N TYR A 84 29.22 -17.10 10.23
CA TYR A 84 29.73 -17.31 11.59
C TYR A 84 29.74 -18.79 12.02
N THR A 85 28.85 -19.63 11.51
CA THR A 85 28.68 -21.02 12.00
C THR A 85 29.72 -22.00 11.45
N VAL A 86 30.48 -21.60 10.42
CA VAL A 86 31.31 -22.52 9.64
C VAL A 86 32.74 -22.64 10.18
N ASP A 87 33.36 -21.57 10.72
CA ASP A 87 34.77 -21.60 11.13
C ASP A 87 35.09 -20.71 12.36
N GLY A 88 35.25 -21.33 13.53
CA GLY A 88 35.55 -20.63 14.80
C GLY A 88 36.92 -19.95 14.87
N GLU A 89 37.85 -20.26 13.96
CA GLU A 89 39.20 -19.66 13.91
C GLU A 89 39.23 -18.31 13.14
N ILE A 90 38.25 -18.03 12.28
CA ILE A 90 38.17 -16.80 11.46
C ILE A 90 37.73 -15.58 12.30
N GLN A 91 37.25 -15.80 13.53
CA GLN A 91 36.66 -14.76 14.39
C GLN A 91 37.63 -13.63 14.76
N SER A 92 38.94 -13.92 14.80
CA SER A 92 39.99 -12.93 15.13
C SER A 92 40.68 -12.34 13.90
N ASP A 93 40.29 -12.76 12.70
CA ASP A 93 40.85 -12.23 11.46
C ASP A 93 40.37 -10.78 11.26
N GLU A 94 41.34 -9.88 11.09
CA GLU A 94 41.07 -8.46 10.85
C GLU A 94 40.34 -8.27 9.52
N GLU A 95 40.63 -9.12 8.52
CA GLU A 95 39.99 -9.09 7.21
C GLU A 95 38.50 -9.48 7.29
N TYR A 96 38.17 -10.51 8.09
CA TYR A 96 36.78 -10.90 8.35
C TYR A 96 36.01 -9.80 9.08
N GLN A 97 36.59 -9.23 10.14
CA GLN A 97 35.94 -8.17 10.92
C GLN A 97 35.71 -6.91 10.08
N GLU A 98 36.62 -6.57 9.16
CA GLU A 98 36.45 -5.47 8.20
C GLU A 98 35.38 -5.77 7.15
N CYS A 99 35.32 -7.01 6.65
CA CYS A 99 34.26 -7.46 5.74
C CYS A 99 32.87 -7.34 6.39
N VAL A 100 32.72 -7.84 7.62
CA VAL A 100 31.48 -7.72 8.42
C VAL A 100 31.11 -6.26 8.62
N TYR A 101 32.08 -5.41 8.99
CA TYR A 101 31.84 -3.97 9.14
C TYR A 101 31.25 -3.35 7.87
N ASN A 102 31.91 -3.59 6.73
CA ASN A 102 31.51 -3.02 5.45
C ASN A 102 30.10 -3.47 5.04
N ARG A 103 29.77 -4.75 5.25
CA ARG A 103 28.43 -5.29 4.98
C ARG A 103 27.36 -4.64 5.88
N ILE A 104 27.61 -4.48 7.19
CA ILE A 104 26.67 -3.80 8.09
C ILE A 104 26.47 -2.33 7.67
N VAL A 105 27.55 -1.63 7.30
CA VAL A 105 27.45 -0.24 6.83
C VAL A 105 26.62 -0.12 5.55
N VAL A 106 26.75 -1.08 4.63
CA VAL A 106 25.89 -1.15 3.43
C VAL A 106 24.43 -1.36 3.83
N CYS A 107 24.14 -2.29 4.75
CA CYS A 107 22.79 -2.53 5.25
C CYS A 107 22.19 -1.28 5.90
N VAL A 108 22.97 -0.56 6.72
CA VAL A 108 22.54 0.72 7.32
C VAL A 108 22.21 1.76 6.25
N ARG A 109 23.09 1.91 5.24
CA ARG A 109 22.86 2.86 4.14
C ARG A 109 21.59 2.51 3.35
N GLN A 110 21.39 1.23 3.07
CA GLN A 110 20.18 0.73 2.39
C GLN A 110 18.93 1.01 3.24
N HIS A 111 18.95 0.69 4.53
CA HIS A 111 17.82 0.96 5.43
C HIS A 111 17.46 2.45 5.50
N VAL A 112 18.45 3.34 5.58
CA VAL A 112 18.23 4.79 5.55
C VAL A 112 17.57 5.22 4.24
N ASN A 113 18.04 4.71 3.10
CA ASN A 113 17.45 5.01 1.80
C ASN A 113 16.01 4.48 1.69
N ILE A 114 15.75 3.27 2.17
CA ILE A 114 14.41 2.68 2.22
C ILE A 114 13.47 3.56 3.04
N LYS A 115 13.89 4.01 4.24
CA LYS A 115 13.11 4.92 5.07
C LYS A 115 12.81 6.25 4.37
N LEU A 116 13.79 6.81 3.66
CA LEU A 116 13.61 8.06 2.93
C LEU A 116 12.56 7.91 1.81
N VAL A 117 12.66 6.84 1.01
CA VAL A 117 11.71 6.55 -0.07
C VAL A 117 10.32 6.28 0.50
N ALA A 118 10.23 5.49 1.57
CA ALA A 118 8.97 5.21 2.24
C ALA A 118 8.31 6.46 2.84
N HIS A 119 9.09 7.36 3.44
CA HIS A 119 8.59 8.63 3.96
C HIS A 119 8.09 9.55 2.83
N LEU A 120 8.84 9.65 1.73
CA LEU A 120 8.43 10.40 0.55
C LEU A 120 7.14 9.83 -0.06
N PHE A 121 7.07 8.51 -0.21
CA PHE A 121 5.89 7.80 -0.69
C PHE A 121 4.67 8.06 0.20
N SER A 122 4.83 7.91 1.52
CA SER A 122 3.78 8.19 2.49
C SER A 122 3.29 9.64 2.39
N HIS A 123 4.20 10.61 2.27
CA HIS A 123 3.83 12.03 2.12
C HIS A 123 3.03 12.30 0.84
N ILE A 124 3.45 11.75 -0.31
CA ILE A 124 2.77 11.94 -1.60
C ILE A 124 1.41 11.25 -1.63
N THR A 125 1.31 10.05 -1.06
CA THR A 125 0.09 9.23 -1.14
C THR A 125 -0.91 9.48 -0.02
N LYS A 126 -0.53 10.25 1.01
CA LYS A 126 -1.36 10.54 2.20
C LYS A 126 -2.77 11.02 1.87
N VAL A 127 -2.90 12.05 1.04
CA VAL A 127 -4.21 12.66 0.72
C VAL A 127 -5.01 11.77 -0.23
N PRO A 128 -4.45 11.30 -1.37
CA PRO A 128 -5.18 10.40 -2.27
C PRO A 128 -5.69 9.15 -1.57
N LEU A 129 -4.89 8.52 -0.71
CA LEU A 129 -5.25 7.29 -0.03
C LEU A 129 -6.44 7.49 0.93
N VAL A 130 -6.47 8.60 1.69
CA VAL A 130 -7.61 8.95 2.57
C VAL A 130 -8.89 9.23 1.78
N VAL A 131 -8.77 10.01 0.71
CA VAL A 131 -9.93 10.32 -0.14
C VAL A 131 -10.50 9.02 -0.72
N MET A 132 -9.62 8.12 -1.16
CA MET A 132 -10.01 6.84 -1.72
C MET A 132 -10.70 5.94 -0.69
N THR A 133 -10.20 5.87 0.55
CA THR A 133 -10.87 5.03 1.56
C THR A 133 -12.24 5.56 1.96
N ILE A 134 -12.41 6.87 2.09
CA ILE A 134 -13.71 7.50 2.37
C ILE A 134 -14.69 7.27 1.20
N VAL A 135 -14.23 7.41 -0.04
CA VAL A 135 -15.07 7.18 -1.22
C VAL A 135 -15.44 5.69 -1.35
N CYS A 136 -14.49 4.77 -1.18
CA CYS A 136 -14.77 3.34 -1.26
C CYS A 136 -15.71 2.86 -0.14
N SER A 137 -15.56 3.35 1.09
CA SER A 137 -16.45 2.98 2.20
C SER A 137 -17.86 3.55 2.02
N SER A 138 -17.99 4.80 1.59
CA SER A 138 -19.30 5.41 1.31
C SER A 138 -20.02 4.72 0.16
N VAL A 139 -19.32 4.38 -0.93
CA VAL A 139 -19.89 3.61 -2.06
C VAL A 139 -20.32 2.21 -1.61
N PHE A 140 -19.52 1.55 -0.76
CA PHE A 140 -19.87 0.25 -0.20
C PHE A 140 -21.19 0.31 0.59
N VAL A 141 -21.33 1.27 1.51
CA VAL A 141 -22.56 1.45 2.31
C VAL A 141 -23.76 1.82 1.42
N ALA A 142 -23.58 2.74 0.47
CA ALA A 142 -24.64 3.15 -0.44
C ALA A 142 -25.13 1.99 -1.33
N SER A 143 -24.20 1.18 -1.85
CA SER A 143 -24.53 -0.01 -2.66
C SER A 143 -25.28 -1.07 -1.85
N ALA A 144 -24.87 -1.31 -0.59
CA ALA A 144 -25.55 -2.25 0.30
C ALA A 144 -27.00 -1.79 0.60
N PHE A 145 -27.18 -0.49 0.90
CA PHE A 145 -28.51 0.09 1.12
C PHE A 145 -29.40 -0.03 -0.13
N PHE A 146 -28.85 0.21 -1.32
CA PHE A 146 -29.57 0.11 -2.59
C PHE A 146 -30.08 -1.31 -2.85
N ILE A 147 -29.21 -2.31 -2.61
CA ILE A 147 -29.53 -3.73 -2.79
C ILE A 147 -30.63 -4.16 -1.81
N ILE A 148 -30.50 -3.80 -0.53
CA ILE A 148 -31.47 -4.16 0.52
C ILE A 148 -32.83 -3.49 0.27
N SER A 149 -32.83 -2.26 -0.25
CA SER A 149 -34.06 -1.49 -0.49
C SER A 149 -34.75 -1.81 -1.82
N GLU A 150 -34.20 -2.74 -2.62
CA GLU A 150 -34.72 -3.19 -3.92
C GLU A 150 -35.15 -2.04 -4.86
N ILE A 151 -34.39 -0.92 -4.86
CA ILE A 151 -34.78 0.31 -5.58
C ILE A 151 -34.87 0.08 -7.09
N SER A 152 -33.93 -0.69 -7.66
CA SER A 152 -34.07 -1.21 -9.04
C SER A 152 -33.42 -2.60 -9.18
N PRO A 153 -34.22 -3.68 -9.31
CA PRO A 153 -33.70 -5.05 -9.33
C PRO A 153 -32.76 -5.31 -10.52
N ASP A 154 -32.99 -4.65 -11.66
CA ASP A 154 -32.14 -4.77 -12.85
C ASP A 154 -30.74 -4.15 -12.66
N SER A 155 -30.57 -3.19 -11.75
CA SER A 155 -29.26 -2.58 -11.47
C SER A 155 -28.55 -3.17 -10.23
N ASN A 156 -29.19 -4.10 -9.51
CA ASN A 156 -28.61 -4.73 -8.32
C ASN A 156 -27.27 -5.45 -8.61
N PHE A 157 -27.14 -6.08 -9.78
CA PHE A 157 -25.88 -6.76 -10.14
C PHE A 157 -24.70 -5.77 -10.27
N ARG A 158 -24.95 -4.55 -10.77
CA ARG A 158 -23.93 -3.49 -10.92
C ARG A 158 -23.49 -2.99 -9.55
N MET A 159 -24.45 -2.77 -8.65
CA MET A 159 -24.19 -2.35 -7.27
C MET A 159 -23.40 -3.41 -6.51
N CYS A 160 -23.74 -4.69 -6.69
CA CYS A 160 -22.99 -5.79 -6.10
C CYS A 160 -21.54 -5.83 -6.62
N PHE A 161 -21.34 -5.66 -7.93
CA PHE A 161 -20.00 -5.63 -8.52
C PHE A 161 -19.16 -4.43 -8.07
N ALA A 162 -19.78 -3.25 -7.97
CA ALA A 162 -19.16 -2.04 -7.43
C ALA A 162 -18.73 -2.25 -5.96
N SER A 163 -19.63 -2.79 -5.15
CA SER A 163 -19.40 -3.12 -3.74
C SER A 163 -18.22 -4.09 -3.57
N LEU A 164 -18.24 -5.20 -4.31
CA LEU A 164 -17.17 -6.21 -4.28
C LEU A 164 -15.82 -5.59 -4.67
N THR A 165 -15.81 -4.71 -5.66
CA THR A 165 -14.55 -4.07 -6.08
C THR A 165 -14.04 -3.05 -5.07
N CYS A 166 -14.92 -2.26 -4.43
CA CYS A 166 -14.51 -1.38 -3.34
C CYS A 166 -13.94 -2.17 -2.17
N ALA A 167 -14.55 -3.30 -1.82
CA ALA A 167 -14.06 -4.20 -0.78
C ALA A 167 -12.68 -4.78 -1.12
N THR A 168 -12.46 -5.27 -2.35
CA THR A 168 -11.16 -5.82 -2.76
C THR A 168 -10.07 -4.76 -2.81
N LEU A 169 -10.39 -3.53 -3.23
CA LEU A 169 -9.43 -2.41 -3.21
C LEU A 169 -9.02 -2.04 -1.78
N LEU A 170 -9.97 -1.92 -0.86
CA LEU A 170 -9.69 -1.67 0.56
C LEU A 170 -8.85 -2.78 1.18
N ALA A 171 -9.23 -4.04 0.93
CA ALA A 171 -8.48 -5.20 1.41
C ALA A 171 -7.04 -5.21 0.85
N SER A 172 -6.86 -4.89 -0.43
CA SER A 172 -5.53 -4.83 -1.06
C SER A 172 -4.65 -3.75 -0.45
N LEU A 173 -5.20 -2.56 -0.15
CA LEU A 173 -4.44 -1.50 0.50
C LEU A 173 -3.97 -1.90 1.91
N CYS A 174 -4.84 -2.58 2.66
CA CYS A 174 -4.51 -3.07 4.00
C CYS A 174 -3.45 -4.18 3.95
N THR A 175 -3.56 -5.14 3.02
CA THR A 175 -2.58 -6.22 2.89
C THR A 175 -1.20 -5.67 2.51
N TRP A 176 -1.14 -4.68 1.63
CA TRP A 176 0.12 -4.02 1.27
C TRP A 176 0.75 -3.27 2.44
N GLY A 177 -0.06 -2.60 3.26
CA GLY A 177 0.41 -1.95 4.49
C GLY A 177 1.02 -2.95 5.46
N GLU A 178 0.32 -4.06 5.68
CA GLU A 178 0.79 -5.11 6.60
C GLU A 178 2.07 -5.79 6.11
N MET A 179 2.13 -6.14 4.82
CA MET A 179 3.31 -6.78 4.23
C MET A 179 4.58 -5.97 4.45
N LEU A 180 4.49 -4.64 4.40
CA LEU A 180 5.65 -3.76 4.63
C LEU A 180 6.04 -3.70 6.11
N ALA A 181 5.06 -3.72 7.01
CA ALA A 181 5.28 -3.76 8.46
C ALA A 181 5.93 -5.08 8.90
N GLU A 182 5.49 -6.20 8.32
CA GLU A 182 6.02 -7.54 8.59
C GLU A 182 7.52 -7.64 8.21
N GLU A 183 7.89 -7.24 6.98
CA GLU A 183 9.29 -7.28 6.53
C GLU A 183 10.20 -6.36 7.36
N SER A 184 9.70 -5.18 7.74
CA SER A 184 10.43 -4.27 8.64
C SER A 184 10.65 -4.89 10.02
N THR A 185 9.69 -5.69 10.52
CA THR A 185 9.80 -6.37 11.81
C THR A 185 10.76 -7.56 11.72
N LYS A 186 10.73 -8.29 10.60
CA LYS A 186 11.68 -9.38 10.32
C LYS A 186 13.12 -8.87 10.32
N LEU A 187 13.38 -7.71 9.72
CA LEU A 187 14.71 -7.07 9.75
C LEU A 187 15.19 -6.80 11.18
N HIS A 188 14.30 -6.31 12.04
CA HIS A 188 14.63 -6.08 13.45
C HIS A 188 14.96 -7.39 14.18
N TYR A 189 14.18 -8.44 13.93
CA TYR A 189 14.40 -9.77 14.50
C TYR A 189 15.76 -10.36 14.08
N ILE A 190 16.11 -10.32 12.79
CA ILE A 190 17.39 -10.81 12.26
C ILE A 190 18.57 -10.08 12.91
N CYS A 191 18.46 -8.76 13.09
CA CYS A 191 19.49 -7.99 13.78
C CYS A 191 19.70 -8.51 15.21
N ILE A 192 18.63 -8.80 15.95
CA ILE A 192 18.67 -9.30 17.33
C ILE A 192 19.29 -10.70 17.41
N THR A 193 18.94 -11.59 16.48
CA THR A 193 19.41 -12.98 16.46
C THR A 193 20.82 -13.16 15.89
N SER A 194 21.38 -12.11 15.27
CA SER A 194 22.75 -12.14 14.73
C SER A 194 23.78 -12.41 15.83
N PRO A 195 24.93 -13.06 15.54
CA PRO A 195 25.98 -13.40 16.51
C PRO A 195 26.85 -12.18 16.91
N TRP A 196 26.21 -11.04 17.21
CA TRP A 196 26.87 -9.75 17.45
C TRP A 196 27.76 -9.72 18.71
N THR A 197 27.55 -10.65 19.64
CA THR A 197 28.37 -10.84 20.85
C THR A 197 29.82 -11.22 20.55
N HIS A 198 30.08 -11.75 19.34
CA HIS A 198 31.39 -12.22 18.91
C HIS A 198 32.18 -11.20 18.09
N TRP A 199 31.52 -10.13 17.63
CA TRP A 199 32.14 -9.10 16.79
C TRP A 199 32.94 -8.08 17.58
N ASN A 200 33.83 -7.35 16.91
CA ASN A 200 34.57 -6.25 17.53
C ASN A 200 33.65 -5.07 17.93
N LYS A 201 34.18 -4.13 18.73
CA LYS A 201 33.41 -2.97 19.23
C LYS A 201 32.80 -2.14 18.10
N ARG A 202 33.52 -1.98 16.99
CA ARG A 202 33.10 -1.17 15.83
C ARG A 202 31.87 -1.76 15.13
N ASN A 203 31.87 -3.07 14.92
CA ASN A 203 30.79 -3.82 14.29
C ASN A 203 29.54 -3.83 15.16
N ARG A 204 29.71 -4.03 16.47
CA ARG A 204 28.60 -3.93 17.44
C ARG A 204 27.95 -2.55 17.41
N GLN A 205 28.73 -1.47 17.38
CA GLN A 205 28.20 -0.12 17.30
C GLN A 205 27.38 0.10 16.02
N ALA A 206 27.88 -0.37 14.87
CA ALA A 206 27.17 -0.25 13.61
C ALA A 206 25.84 -1.04 13.60
N LEU A 207 25.84 -2.27 14.13
CA LEU A 207 24.63 -3.07 14.25
C LEU A 207 23.62 -2.45 15.23
N LEU A 208 24.08 -1.91 16.36
CA LEU A 208 23.20 -1.23 17.32
C LEU A 208 22.50 -0.03 16.71
N LEU A 209 23.19 0.75 15.86
CA LEU A 209 22.56 1.84 15.11
C LEU A 209 21.48 1.32 14.17
N LEU A 210 21.71 0.18 13.50
CA LEU A 210 20.70 -0.47 12.68
C LEU A 210 19.51 -0.94 13.51
N MET A 211 19.75 -1.62 14.64
CA MET A 211 18.70 -2.10 15.55
C MET A 211 17.81 -0.97 16.06
N ILE A 212 18.41 0.13 16.52
CA ILE A 212 17.67 1.33 16.97
C ILE A 212 16.86 1.90 15.79
N GLY A 213 17.44 1.92 14.59
CA GLY A 213 16.75 2.30 13.37
C GLY A 213 15.59 1.37 13.01
N CYS A 214 15.66 0.08 13.31
CA CYS A 214 14.63 -0.90 13.01
C CYS A 214 13.60 -1.08 14.14
N ALA A 215 13.85 -0.52 15.33
CA ALA A 215 12.99 -0.70 16.51
C ALA A 215 11.55 -0.19 16.32
N GLN A 216 11.34 0.77 15.41
CA GLN A 216 10.01 1.16 14.98
C GLN A 216 9.70 0.52 13.62
N PRO A 217 8.71 -0.38 13.55
CA PRO A 217 8.31 -0.97 12.27
C PRO A 217 7.81 0.11 11.34
N LEU A 218 8.15 -0.01 10.06
CA LEU A 218 7.72 0.94 9.05
C LEU A 218 6.22 0.74 8.79
N LYS A 219 5.40 1.55 9.46
CA LYS A 219 3.95 1.54 9.32
C LYS A 219 3.50 2.63 8.37
N ILE A 220 2.67 2.27 7.39
CA ILE A 220 1.93 3.25 6.60
C ILE A 220 0.69 3.62 7.41
N THR A 221 0.65 4.87 7.89
CA THR A 221 -0.43 5.36 8.75
C THR A 221 -1.29 6.40 8.05
N PHE A 222 -2.60 6.34 8.25
CA PHE A 222 -3.53 7.38 7.85
C PHE A 222 -3.42 8.56 8.81
N TYR A 223 -2.72 9.64 8.43
CA TYR A 223 -2.60 10.85 9.27
C TYR A 223 -2.17 10.57 10.72
N SER A 224 -1.46 9.46 10.98
CA SER A 224 -1.15 8.98 12.34
C SER A 224 -2.38 8.68 13.22
N LEU A 225 -3.58 8.56 12.63
CA LEU A 225 -4.85 8.25 13.30
C LEU A 225 -5.18 6.75 13.22
N LEU A 226 -4.92 6.10 12.08
CA LEU A 226 -5.22 4.68 11.86
C LEU A 226 -4.07 3.99 11.11
N ASP A 227 -3.60 2.88 11.66
CA ASP A 227 -2.63 2.00 10.99
C ASP A 227 -3.39 1.16 9.94
N LEU A 228 -2.86 1.08 8.71
CA LEU A 228 -3.35 0.13 7.71
C LEU A 228 -2.93 -1.29 8.12
N ASN A 229 -3.72 -1.91 8.99
CA ASN A 229 -3.56 -3.27 9.45
C ASN A 229 -4.85 -4.05 9.17
N TYR A 230 -4.81 -5.38 9.18
CA TYR A 230 -5.98 -6.26 9.15
C TYR A 230 -7.06 -5.88 10.17
N SER A 231 -6.68 -5.26 11.29
CA SER A 231 -7.64 -4.72 12.27
C SER A 231 -8.60 -3.68 11.69
N PHE A 232 -8.22 -2.97 10.62
CA PHE A 232 -9.08 -2.02 9.91
C PHE A 232 -10.14 -2.72 9.03
N ILE A 233 -9.90 -3.96 8.60
CA ILE A 233 -10.89 -4.76 7.85
C ILE A 233 -11.93 -5.39 8.80
N LEU A 234 -11.54 -5.63 10.06
CA LEU A 234 -12.36 -6.26 11.08
C LEU A 234 -13.35 -5.30 11.79
N PHE A 235 -13.29 -4.00 11.48
CA PHE A 235 -14.17 -2.96 12.00
C PHE A 235 -15.10 -2.44 10.89
#